data_AF-A0A4Y8K2Z6-F1
#
_entry.id   AF-A0A4Y8K2Z6-F1
#
_cell.length_a   1.000
_cell.length_b   1.000
_cell.length_c   1.000
_cell.angle_alpha   90.00
_cell.angle_beta   90.00
_cell.angle_gamma   90.00
#
_symmetry.space_group_name_H-M   'P 1'
#
loop_
_entity.id
_entity.type
_entity.pdbx_description
1 polymer ?
#
loop_
_entity_poly.entity_id
_entity_poly.type
_entity_poly.pdbx_seq_one_letter_code
_entity_poly.pdbx_strand_id
1 'polypeptide(L)'
;MIVGVPELELVLSVNPGTVWRVGFRPDPWSWSDWKHATDAGRFNGRWDDINGQFRTVYAGQSLLACLIEVFAKYRCDPHLGVTLEDIVEDPADAIEFPARAPAAVSYRWLEDRCASRATLQGTFCAVAAAGTIASLWPRFIDIAHRYGAVDFDASAMKNSLPRDLTRTIASWLYQQTEPSVDGIEFASRHGDDLKLWAIFERPSAESNSSPLLSAVTAIDLAPETPELVAAFATLGLTWTN
;
A
#
# COMPACT_ATOMS: atom_id res chain seq x y z
N MET A 1 -16.51 40.40 4.70
CA MET A 1 -15.87 39.58 5.74
C MET A 1 -14.94 38.62 5.03
N ILE A 2 -13.63 38.87 5.09
CA ILE A 2 -12.64 37.90 4.61
C ILE A 2 -12.55 36.87 5.71
N VAL A 3 -13.24 35.74 5.53
CA VAL A 3 -13.05 34.58 6.40
C VAL A 3 -11.63 34.12 6.10
N GLY A 4 -10.70 34.34 7.04
CA GLY A 4 -9.34 33.82 6.90
C GLY A 4 -9.42 32.33 6.62
N VAL A 5 -8.78 31.90 5.53
CA VAL A 5 -8.60 30.47 5.27
C VAL A 5 -7.82 29.93 6.48
N PRO A 6 -8.30 28.89 7.18
CA PRO A 6 -7.53 28.27 8.24
C PRO A 6 -6.13 27.94 7.71
N GLU A 7 -5.10 28.29 8.47
CA GLU A 7 -3.74 27.85 8.18
C GLU A 7 -3.76 26.31 8.08
N LEU A 8 -3.15 25.79 7.02
CA LEU A 8 -3.32 24.39 6.63
C LEU A 8 -2.50 23.52 7.60
N GLU A 9 -3.13 23.07 8.67
CA GLU A 9 -2.47 22.31 9.73
C GLU A 9 -2.55 20.82 9.42
N LEU A 10 -1.49 20.28 8.81
CA LEU A 10 -1.33 18.84 8.59
C LEU A 10 -0.81 18.19 9.87
N VAL A 11 -1.37 17.04 10.25
CA VAL A 11 -0.78 16.20 11.29
C VAL A 11 0.38 15.43 10.67
N LEU A 12 1.58 15.64 11.21
CA LEU A 12 2.82 15.09 10.66
C LEU A 12 3.45 14.07 11.62
N SER A 13 3.89 12.96 11.05
CA SER A 13 4.71 11.93 11.68
C SER A 13 6.14 12.11 11.20
N VAL A 14 7.05 12.41 12.13
CA VAL A 14 8.45 12.73 11.82
C VAL A 14 9.35 11.60 12.27
N ASN A 15 10.25 11.16 11.37
CA ASN A 15 11.19 10.07 11.58
C ASN A 15 10.54 8.80 12.16
N PRO A 16 9.71 8.09 11.36
CA PRO A 16 8.92 6.95 11.84
C PRO A 16 9.75 5.81 12.48
N GLY A 17 11.04 5.74 12.19
CA GLY A 17 11.94 4.74 12.79
C GLY A 17 11.90 3.43 12.02
N THR A 18 11.85 2.30 12.71
CA THR A 18 11.93 0.99 12.05
C THR A 18 10.68 0.70 11.21
N VAL A 19 10.90 0.38 9.94
CA VAL A 19 9.86 -0.03 8.99
C VAL A 19 10.26 -1.30 8.25
N TRP A 20 9.26 -1.94 7.66
CA TRP A 20 9.37 -3.20 6.95
C TRP A 20 8.81 -3.08 5.54
N ARG A 21 9.30 -3.90 4.62
CA ARG A 21 8.75 -4.07 3.28
C ARG A 21 8.90 -5.50 2.83
N VAL A 22 7.93 -5.99 2.08
CA VAL A 22 8.03 -7.23 1.31
C VAL A 22 8.11 -6.83 -0.15
N GLY A 23 9.19 -7.20 -0.81
CA GLY A 23 9.47 -6.78 -2.18
C GLY A 23 10.15 -7.89 -2.98
N PHE A 24 10.45 -7.58 -4.23
CA PHE A 24 11.17 -8.50 -5.10
C PHE A 24 12.68 -8.46 -4.81
N ARG A 25 13.34 -9.61 -4.92
CA ARG A 25 14.80 -9.71 -4.89
C ARG A 25 15.41 -9.02 -6.14
N PRO A 26 16.69 -8.61 -6.07
CA PRO A 26 17.56 -8.60 -4.89
C PRO A 26 17.34 -7.38 -3.99
N ASP A 27 16.75 -6.30 -4.52
CA ASP A 27 16.58 -5.04 -3.81
C ASP A 27 15.08 -4.69 -3.67
N PRO A 28 14.46 -5.02 -2.52
CA PRO A 28 13.04 -4.77 -2.33
C PRO A 28 12.71 -3.28 -2.28
N TRP A 29 13.67 -2.40 -1.93
CA TRP A 29 13.44 -0.95 -1.77
C TRP A 29 13.68 -0.15 -3.05
N SER A 30 14.23 -0.78 -4.09
CA SER A 30 14.41 -0.13 -5.38
C SER A 30 13.08 0.41 -5.91
N TRP A 31 13.13 1.64 -6.42
CA TRP A 31 12.06 2.23 -7.18
C TRP A 31 11.74 1.34 -8.38
N SER A 32 10.45 1.21 -8.72
CA SER A 32 10.08 0.54 -9.95
C SER A 32 10.65 1.30 -11.15
N ASP A 33 11.17 0.58 -12.15
CA ASP A 33 11.57 1.17 -13.42
C ASP A 33 10.39 1.96 -14.01
N TRP A 34 10.65 3.16 -14.55
CA TRP A 34 9.64 4.03 -15.14
C TRP A 34 8.80 3.35 -16.22
N LYS A 35 9.35 2.35 -16.94
CA LYS A 35 8.57 1.55 -17.90
C LYS A 35 7.43 0.75 -17.26
N HIS A 36 7.51 0.49 -15.96
CA HIS A 36 6.47 -0.16 -15.16
C HIS A 36 5.72 0.82 -14.26
N ALA A 37 6.08 2.10 -14.27
CA ALA A 37 5.44 3.17 -13.49
C ALA A 37 4.19 3.72 -14.23
N THR A 38 3.29 2.83 -14.62
CA THR A 38 2.01 3.14 -15.28
C THR A 38 0.85 2.55 -14.51
N ASP A 39 -0.37 3.02 -14.77
CA ASP A 39 -1.61 2.52 -14.14
C ASP A 39 -1.86 1.02 -14.41
N ALA A 40 -1.43 0.51 -15.57
CA ALA A 40 -1.47 -0.91 -15.91
C ALA A 40 -0.29 -1.72 -15.33
N GLY A 41 0.71 -1.03 -14.76
CA GLY A 41 1.93 -1.60 -14.24
C GLY A 41 1.94 -1.70 -12.70
N ARG A 42 3.05 -1.27 -12.09
CA ARG A 42 3.30 -1.33 -10.64
C ARG A 42 2.90 -0.03 -9.91
N PHE A 43 2.20 0.87 -10.60
CA PHE A 43 1.94 2.25 -10.17
C PHE A 43 0.47 2.55 -9.99
N ASN A 44 -0.25 1.57 -9.49
CA ASN A 44 -1.67 1.68 -9.23
C ASN A 44 -1.98 1.71 -7.74
N GLY A 45 -0.98 1.92 -6.88
CA GLY A 45 -1.17 2.05 -5.45
C GLY A 45 -2.10 3.20 -5.08
N ARG A 46 -2.68 3.11 -3.88
CA ARG A 46 -3.66 4.10 -3.38
C ARG A 46 -3.05 5.51 -3.28
N TRP A 47 -1.77 5.59 -2.95
CA TRP A 47 -1.03 6.83 -2.70
C TRP A 47 0.01 7.10 -3.78
N ASP A 48 -0.12 6.47 -4.95
CA ASP A 48 0.74 6.76 -6.10
C ASP A 48 0.31 8.07 -6.75
N ASP A 49 1.18 8.67 -7.56
CA ASP A 49 0.86 9.93 -8.22
C ASP A 49 -0.23 9.75 -9.30
N ILE A 50 -1.21 10.65 -9.35
CA ILE A 50 -2.20 10.64 -10.45
C ILE A 50 -1.60 11.12 -11.77
N ASN A 51 -0.51 11.88 -11.72
CA ASN A 51 0.13 12.52 -12.89
C ASN A 51 1.43 11.82 -13.34
N GLY A 52 1.82 10.70 -12.72
CA GLY A 52 3.05 9.97 -13.03
C GLY A 52 4.37 10.75 -12.85
N GLN A 53 4.42 11.72 -11.93
CA GLN A 53 5.57 12.60 -11.69
C GLN A 53 6.58 12.06 -10.67
N PHE A 54 6.16 11.18 -9.76
CA PHE A 54 7.05 10.58 -8.75
C PHE A 54 6.66 9.13 -8.47
N ARG A 55 7.66 8.31 -8.10
CA ARG A 55 7.49 6.93 -7.66
C ARG A 55 7.20 6.79 -6.19
N THR A 56 6.52 5.71 -5.83
CA THR A 56 6.13 5.44 -4.45
C THR A 56 6.57 4.04 -4.06
N VAL A 57 7.13 3.89 -2.85
CA VAL A 57 7.35 2.59 -2.23
C VAL A 57 6.57 2.51 -0.92
N TYR A 58 5.97 1.36 -0.68
CA TYR A 58 5.15 1.10 0.50
C TYR A 58 5.93 0.32 1.55
N ALA A 59 5.75 0.73 2.80
CA ALA A 59 6.32 0.11 3.98
C ALA A 59 5.25 -0.10 5.07
N GLY A 60 5.52 -0.98 6.02
CA GLY A 60 4.67 -1.22 7.19
C GLY A 60 5.45 -1.15 8.49
N GLN A 61 4.74 -0.93 9.60
CA GLN A 61 5.36 -0.86 10.94
C GLN A 61 5.94 -2.20 11.40
N SER A 62 5.47 -3.29 10.80
CA SER A 62 5.92 -4.65 11.08
C SER A 62 5.92 -5.48 9.80
N LEU A 63 6.68 -6.58 9.82
CA LEU A 63 6.63 -7.56 8.75
C LEU A 63 5.21 -8.13 8.58
N LEU A 64 4.51 -8.40 9.68
CA LEU A 64 3.11 -8.85 9.65
C LEU A 64 2.21 -7.86 8.89
N ALA A 65 2.30 -6.55 9.16
CA ALA A 65 1.49 -5.54 8.47
C ALA A 65 1.72 -5.56 6.95
N CYS A 66 2.98 -5.74 6.52
CA CYS A 66 3.33 -5.87 5.10
C CYS A 66 2.73 -7.14 4.50
N LEU A 67 2.84 -8.27 5.20
CA LEU A 67 2.35 -9.56 4.72
C LEU A 67 0.83 -9.59 4.61
N ILE A 68 0.10 -8.97 5.55
CA ILE A 68 -1.36 -8.83 5.46
C ILE A 68 -1.77 -8.11 4.16
N GLU A 69 -1.16 -6.96 3.84
CA GLU A 69 -1.46 -6.24 2.58
C GLU A 69 -1.12 -7.06 1.34
N VAL A 70 0.01 -7.76 1.33
CA VAL A 70 0.44 -8.55 0.17
C VAL A 70 -0.45 -9.76 -0.06
N PHE A 71 -0.90 -10.41 1.02
CA PHE A 71 -1.65 -11.65 0.95
C PHE A 71 -3.16 -11.48 0.97
N ALA A 72 -3.69 -10.30 1.32
CA ALA A 72 -5.13 -10.07 1.40
C ALA A 72 -5.91 -10.37 0.12
N LYS A 73 -5.25 -10.33 -1.06
CA LYS A 73 -5.82 -10.68 -2.36
C LYS A 73 -6.04 -12.18 -2.59
N TYR A 74 -5.43 -13.04 -1.78
CA TYR A 74 -5.60 -14.50 -1.87
C TYR A 74 -6.74 -15.00 -0.97
N ARG A 75 -7.33 -14.14 -0.14
CA ARG A 75 -8.49 -14.54 0.68
C ARG A 75 -9.58 -15.13 -0.20
N CYS A 76 -10.21 -16.19 0.29
CA CYS A 76 -11.41 -16.72 -0.34
C CYS A 76 -12.53 -15.66 -0.25
N ASP A 77 -13.11 -15.30 -1.38
CA ASP A 77 -14.36 -14.54 -1.41
C ASP A 77 -15.51 -15.55 -1.34
N PRO A 78 -16.29 -15.57 -0.25
CA PRO A 78 -17.36 -16.54 -0.08
C PRO A 78 -18.45 -16.42 -1.15
N HIS A 79 -18.64 -15.25 -1.76
CA HIS A 79 -19.62 -15.06 -2.82
C HIS A 79 -19.12 -15.56 -4.18
N LEU A 80 -17.81 -15.46 -4.43
CA LEU A 80 -17.19 -16.07 -5.61
C LEU A 80 -17.10 -17.60 -5.48
N GLY A 81 -16.86 -18.12 -4.27
CA GLY A 81 -16.82 -19.57 -4.02
C GLY A 81 -18.12 -20.26 -4.44
N VAL A 82 -19.26 -19.73 -4.02
CA VAL A 82 -20.58 -20.24 -4.42
C VAL A 82 -20.80 -20.14 -5.93
N THR A 83 -20.40 -19.02 -6.54
CA THR A 83 -20.56 -18.82 -7.99
C THR A 83 -19.69 -19.76 -8.82
N LEU A 84 -18.50 -20.13 -8.32
CA LEU A 84 -17.60 -21.08 -8.98
C LEU A 84 -18.08 -22.53 -8.86
N GLU A 85 -18.69 -22.92 -7.73
CA GLU A 85 -19.27 -24.25 -7.54
C GLU A 85 -20.42 -24.55 -8.51
N ASP A 86 -21.13 -23.51 -8.97
CA ASP A 86 -22.21 -23.62 -9.96
C ASP A 86 -21.69 -23.78 -11.41
N ILE A 87 -20.39 -23.66 -11.65
CA ILE A 87 -19.79 -23.86 -12.98
C ILE A 87 -19.57 -25.36 -13.22
N VAL A 88 -20.32 -25.92 -14.18
CA VAL A 88 -20.10 -27.28 -14.66
C VAL A 88 -18.87 -27.29 -15.57
N GLU A 89 -17.73 -27.74 -15.04
CA GLU A 89 -16.48 -27.90 -15.78
C GLU A 89 -16.47 -29.19 -16.61
N ASP A 90 -15.91 -29.15 -17.83
CA ASP A 90 -15.68 -30.36 -18.61
C ASP A 90 -14.62 -31.22 -17.90
N PRO A 91 -14.84 -32.53 -17.71
CA PRO A 91 -13.85 -33.42 -17.11
C PRO A 91 -12.46 -33.38 -17.75
N ALA A 92 -12.37 -33.07 -19.06
CA ALA A 92 -11.10 -32.88 -19.74
C ALA A 92 -10.39 -31.60 -19.29
N ASP A 93 -11.14 -30.49 -19.14
CA ASP A 93 -10.62 -29.19 -18.70
C ASP A 93 -10.17 -29.24 -17.23
N ALA A 94 -10.89 -29.95 -16.37
CA ALA A 94 -10.49 -30.15 -14.96
C ALA A 94 -9.14 -30.87 -14.82
N ILE A 95 -8.78 -31.72 -15.80
CA ILE A 95 -7.51 -32.44 -15.85
C ILE A 95 -6.41 -31.59 -16.48
N GLU A 96 -6.71 -30.89 -17.57
CA GLU A 96 -5.74 -30.10 -18.34
C GLU A 96 -5.42 -28.75 -17.68
N PHE A 97 -6.42 -28.13 -17.04
CA PHE A 97 -6.36 -26.79 -16.43
C PHE A 97 -7.00 -26.76 -15.04
N PRO A 98 -6.46 -27.51 -14.06
CA PRO A 98 -7.08 -27.60 -12.74
C PRO A 98 -7.22 -26.22 -12.08
N ALA A 99 -8.44 -25.91 -11.65
CA ALA A 99 -8.74 -24.70 -10.91
C ALA A 99 -7.86 -24.63 -9.65
N ARG A 100 -7.26 -23.46 -9.41
CA ARG A 100 -6.45 -23.25 -8.22
C ARG A 100 -7.35 -23.25 -6.99
N ALA A 101 -6.98 -24.02 -5.97
CA ALA A 101 -7.72 -24.04 -4.71
C ALA A 101 -7.85 -22.60 -4.15
N PRO A 102 -9.05 -22.22 -3.68
CA PRO A 102 -9.24 -20.93 -3.04
C PRO A 102 -8.32 -20.83 -1.82
N ALA A 103 -7.89 -19.62 -1.47
CA ALA A 103 -6.98 -19.38 -0.36
C ALA A 103 -5.60 -20.08 -0.44
N ALA A 104 -5.19 -20.59 -1.62
CA ALA A 104 -3.91 -21.27 -1.79
C ALA A 104 -2.81 -20.38 -2.37
N VAL A 105 -1.65 -20.35 -1.71
CA VAL A 105 -0.43 -19.67 -2.15
C VAL A 105 0.63 -20.71 -2.53
N SER A 106 1.17 -20.65 -3.75
CA SER A 106 2.26 -21.56 -4.15
C SER A 106 3.57 -21.19 -3.43
N TYR A 107 4.34 -22.20 -3.02
CA TYR A 107 5.68 -22.02 -2.45
C TYR A 107 6.61 -21.19 -3.36
N ARG A 108 6.39 -21.20 -4.69
CA ARG A 108 7.12 -20.35 -5.64
C ARG A 108 7.04 -18.86 -5.34
N TRP A 109 6.02 -18.42 -4.60
CA TRP A 109 5.90 -17.02 -4.17
C TRP A 109 7.13 -16.52 -3.39
N LEU A 110 7.79 -17.43 -2.65
CA LEU A 110 8.98 -17.16 -1.82
C LEU A 110 10.27 -17.05 -2.65
N GLU A 111 10.31 -17.59 -3.87
CA GLU A 111 11.53 -17.63 -4.69
C GLU A 111 11.98 -16.22 -5.09
N ASP A 112 11.03 -15.40 -5.57
CA ASP A 112 11.33 -14.07 -6.11
C ASP A 112 11.28 -12.95 -5.05
N ARG A 113 10.91 -13.26 -3.81
CA ARG A 113 10.60 -12.26 -2.78
C ARG A 113 11.45 -12.40 -1.53
N CYS A 114 11.67 -11.27 -0.88
CA CYS A 114 12.25 -11.19 0.44
C CYS A 114 11.54 -10.12 1.27
N ALA A 115 11.70 -10.24 2.59
CA ALA A 115 11.41 -9.14 3.49
C ALA A 115 12.65 -8.25 3.61
N SER A 116 12.44 -7.00 3.98
CA SER A 116 13.52 -6.13 4.40
C SER A 116 13.07 -5.17 5.49
N ARG A 117 13.96 -4.94 6.45
CA ARG A 117 13.84 -3.95 7.51
C ARG A 117 14.74 -2.77 7.20
N ALA A 118 14.29 -1.56 7.48
CA ALA A 118 15.07 -0.33 7.36
C ALA A 118 14.69 0.67 8.47
N THR A 119 15.52 1.70 8.66
CA THR A 119 15.15 2.90 9.41
C THR A 119 14.66 3.95 8.44
N LEU A 120 13.44 4.43 8.64
CA LEU A 120 12.79 5.49 7.88
C LEU A 120 12.91 6.83 8.61
N GLN A 121 13.43 7.82 7.91
CA GLN A 121 13.49 9.22 8.30
C GLN A 121 12.56 10.07 7.42
N GLY A 122 12.42 11.35 7.75
CA GLY A 122 11.62 12.31 6.98
C GLY A 122 10.27 12.62 7.61
N THR A 123 9.41 13.29 6.84
CA THR A 123 8.14 13.85 7.32
C THR A 123 6.95 13.26 6.56
N PHE A 124 6.04 12.60 7.26
CA PHE A 124 4.91 11.88 6.66
C PHE A 124 3.59 12.48 7.11
N CYS A 125 2.66 12.70 6.19
CA CYS A 125 1.34 13.18 6.53
C CYS A 125 0.48 12.03 7.09
N ALA A 126 0.01 12.14 8.34
CA ALA A 126 -0.99 11.25 8.89
C ALA A 126 -2.36 11.60 8.29
N VAL A 127 -2.65 11.02 7.13
CA VAL A 127 -3.73 11.51 6.24
C VAL A 127 -5.14 11.33 6.82
N ALA A 128 -5.32 10.33 7.68
CA ALA A 128 -6.59 10.04 8.34
C ALA A 128 -6.72 10.66 9.74
N ALA A 129 -5.73 11.46 10.18
CA ALA A 129 -5.83 12.17 11.45
C ALA A 129 -6.92 13.25 11.37
N ALA A 130 -7.65 13.47 12.47
CA ALA A 130 -8.77 14.40 12.50
C ALA A 130 -8.36 15.83 12.06
N GLY A 131 -7.20 16.31 12.51
CA GLY A 131 -6.65 17.61 12.10
C GLY A 131 -6.38 17.68 10.59
N THR A 132 -5.71 16.66 10.04
CA THR A 132 -5.45 16.59 8.59
C THR A 132 -6.74 16.56 7.79
N ILE A 133 -7.73 15.73 8.20
CA ILE A 133 -9.02 15.64 7.52
C ILE A 133 -9.70 17.01 7.52
N ALA A 134 -9.82 17.66 8.67
CA ALA A 134 -10.45 18.97 8.79
C ALA A 134 -9.76 20.04 7.91
N SER A 135 -8.42 20.05 7.89
CA SER A 135 -7.62 20.97 7.08
C SER A 135 -7.77 20.73 5.57
N LEU A 136 -7.90 19.47 5.16
CA LEU A 136 -8.01 19.08 3.74
C LEU A 136 -9.44 19.08 3.21
N TRP A 137 -10.45 19.02 4.10
CA TRP A 137 -11.87 18.90 3.74
C TRP A 137 -12.34 19.97 2.76
N PRO A 138 -12.12 21.30 2.98
CA PRO A 138 -12.64 22.33 2.07
C PRO A 138 -12.07 22.25 0.65
N ARG A 139 -10.91 21.59 0.51
CA ARG A 139 -10.21 21.43 -0.77
C ARG A 139 -10.68 20.20 -1.54
N PHE A 140 -10.94 19.10 -0.83
CA PHE A 140 -11.11 17.80 -1.45
C PHE A 140 -12.53 17.23 -1.35
N ILE A 141 -13.46 17.87 -0.62
CA ILE A 141 -14.84 17.39 -0.52
C ILE A 141 -15.53 17.22 -1.88
N ASP A 142 -15.43 18.21 -2.77
CA ASP A 142 -16.03 18.12 -4.11
C ASP A 142 -15.37 17.02 -4.96
N ILE A 143 -14.07 16.80 -4.77
CA ILE A 143 -13.33 15.73 -5.44
C ILE A 143 -13.79 14.37 -4.89
N ALA A 144 -13.96 14.25 -3.58
CA ALA A 144 -14.44 13.05 -2.91
C ALA A 144 -15.85 12.66 -3.42
N HIS A 145 -16.77 13.62 -3.49
CA HIS A 145 -18.11 13.41 -4.06
C HIS A 145 -18.07 12.98 -5.54
N ARG A 146 -17.23 13.62 -6.37
CA ARG A 146 -17.07 13.23 -7.78
C ARG A 146 -16.60 11.78 -7.95
N TYR A 147 -15.83 11.29 -6.98
CA TYR A 147 -15.33 9.92 -6.93
C TYR A 147 -16.22 8.97 -6.12
N GLY A 148 -17.44 9.39 -5.76
CA GLY A 148 -18.44 8.53 -5.13
C GLY A 148 -18.27 8.32 -3.63
N ALA A 149 -17.37 9.05 -2.97
CA ALA A 149 -17.34 9.10 -1.52
C ALA A 149 -18.53 9.94 -1.01
N VAL A 150 -19.08 9.55 0.14
CA VAL A 150 -20.18 10.29 0.80
C VAL A 150 -19.68 11.59 1.44
N ASP A 151 -18.44 11.59 1.91
CA ASP A 151 -17.77 12.72 2.54
C ASP A 151 -16.25 12.61 2.34
N PHE A 152 -15.50 13.65 2.71
CA PHE A 152 -14.06 13.61 2.86
C PHE A 152 -13.70 13.25 4.31
N ASP A 153 -13.67 11.95 4.62
CA ASP A 153 -13.46 11.44 5.97
C ASP A 153 -12.43 10.28 6.00
N ALA A 154 -12.25 9.67 7.18
CA ALA A 154 -11.32 8.55 7.35
C ALA A 154 -11.74 7.31 6.53
N SER A 155 -13.04 7.12 6.25
CA SER A 155 -13.53 6.03 5.40
C SER A 155 -13.08 6.24 3.96
N ALA A 156 -13.21 7.46 3.44
CA ALA A 156 -12.73 7.83 2.11
C ALA A 156 -11.22 7.58 1.94
N MET A 157 -10.42 7.81 2.99
CA MET A 157 -8.97 7.54 2.96
C MET A 157 -8.63 6.04 2.98
N LYS A 158 -9.52 5.21 3.55
CA LYS A 158 -9.36 3.76 3.62
C LYS A 158 -9.90 3.03 2.40
N ASN A 159 -10.86 3.64 1.70
CA ASN A 159 -11.46 3.04 0.53
C ASN A 159 -10.40 2.80 -0.57
N SER A 160 -10.42 1.60 -1.15
CA SER A 160 -9.44 1.20 -2.15
C SER A 160 -9.84 1.52 -3.58
N LEU A 161 -11.10 1.91 -3.82
CA LEU A 161 -11.63 2.25 -5.13
C LEU A 161 -12.75 3.31 -5.03
N PRO A 162 -12.77 4.31 -5.92
CA PRO A 162 -11.73 4.65 -6.89
C PRO A 162 -10.49 5.28 -6.21
N ARG A 163 -9.29 5.03 -6.77
CA ARG A 163 -8.00 5.49 -6.20
C ARG A 163 -7.70 6.94 -6.53
N ASP A 164 -8.48 7.56 -7.40
CA ASP A 164 -8.19 8.89 -7.93
C ASP A 164 -8.21 9.97 -6.83
N LEU A 165 -9.09 9.85 -5.82
CA LEU A 165 -9.10 10.75 -4.68
C LEU A 165 -7.76 10.71 -3.93
N THR A 166 -7.33 9.53 -3.50
CA THR A 166 -6.11 9.35 -2.71
C THR A 166 -4.85 9.66 -3.52
N ARG A 167 -4.83 9.33 -4.81
CA ARG A 167 -3.74 9.69 -5.73
C ARG A 167 -3.66 11.21 -5.94
N THR A 168 -4.80 11.88 -6.07
CA THR A 168 -4.85 13.36 -6.17
C THR A 168 -4.35 14.02 -4.89
N ILE A 169 -4.71 13.48 -3.72
CA ILE A 169 -4.19 13.94 -2.42
C ILE A 169 -2.68 13.74 -2.35
N ALA A 170 -2.16 12.58 -2.77
CA ALA A 170 -0.73 12.30 -2.82
C ALA A 170 0.02 13.29 -3.72
N SER A 171 -0.50 13.57 -4.92
CA SER A 171 0.06 14.58 -5.83
C SER A 171 0.12 15.97 -5.20
N TRP A 172 -0.91 16.35 -4.43
CA TRP A 172 -0.95 17.63 -3.75
C TRP A 172 0.02 17.68 -2.58
N LEU A 173 0.09 16.63 -1.75
CA LEU A 173 1.02 16.52 -0.63
C LEU A 173 2.48 16.56 -1.09
N TYR A 174 2.79 15.89 -2.21
CA TYR A 174 4.13 15.90 -2.79
C TYR A 174 4.64 17.31 -3.13
N GLN A 175 3.74 18.22 -3.51
CA GLN A 175 4.03 19.61 -3.88
C GLN A 175 4.27 20.52 -2.66
N GLN A 176 4.00 20.07 -1.43
CA GLN A 176 4.24 20.89 -0.24
C GLN A 176 5.74 21.02 0.02
N THR A 177 6.19 22.25 0.30
CA THR A 177 7.61 22.57 0.54
C THR A 177 7.89 23.07 1.95
N GLU A 178 6.88 23.57 2.67
CA GLU A 178 7.02 24.16 4.00
C GLU A 178 5.87 23.72 4.94
N PRO A 179 6.06 22.64 5.71
CA PRO A 179 7.16 21.68 5.61
C PRO A 179 7.03 20.79 4.36
N SER A 180 8.15 20.24 3.89
CA SER A 180 8.12 19.22 2.85
C SER A 180 7.50 17.92 3.38
N VAL A 181 6.60 17.30 2.59
CA VAL A 181 5.95 16.04 2.95
C VAL A 181 6.53 14.88 2.14
N ASP A 182 7.37 14.05 2.74
CA ASP A 182 8.09 12.95 2.10
C ASP A 182 7.22 11.73 1.79
N GLY A 183 5.99 11.72 2.28
CA GLY A 183 5.07 10.61 2.07
C GLY A 183 3.84 10.70 2.94
N ILE A 184 3.14 9.57 3.01
CA ILE A 184 1.86 9.44 3.72
C ILE A 184 1.97 8.32 4.74
N GLU A 185 1.58 8.62 5.97
CA GLU A 185 1.26 7.62 7.00
C GLU A 185 -0.23 7.31 6.93
N PHE A 186 -0.58 6.02 6.88
CA PHE A 186 -1.97 5.57 6.81
C PHE A 186 -2.16 4.22 7.51
N ALA A 187 -3.40 3.96 7.94
CA ALA A 187 -3.79 2.64 8.41
C ALA A 187 -4.12 1.70 7.24
N SER A 188 -3.79 0.43 7.39
CA SER A 188 -4.25 -0.61 6.47
C SER A 188 -5.78 -0.64 6.45
N ARG A 189 -6.35 -0.96 5.29
CA ARG A 189 -7.78 -1.25 5.19
C ARG A 189 -8.17 -2.58 5.84
N HIS A 190 -7.18 -3.39 6.22
CA HIS A 190 -7.36 -4.69 6.84
C HIS A 190 -7.27 -4.63 8.38
N GLY A 191 -6.98 -3.47 8.96
CA GLY A 191 -6.91 -3.27 10.40
C GLY A 191 -6.30 -1.91 10.73
N ASP A 192 -6.94 -1.16 11.63
CA ASP A 192 -6.48 0.16 12.05
C ASP A 192 -5.23 0.10 12.93
N ASP A 193 -4.99 -1.06 13.53
CA ASP A 193 -3.79 -1.41 14.26
C ASP A 193 -2.57 -1.63 13.34
N LEU A 194 -2.77 -1.75 12.02
CA LEU A 194 -1.69 -1.96 11.03
C LEU A 194 -1.31 -0.65 10.36
N LYS A 195 -0.28 0.02 10.88
CA LYS A 195 0.26 1.25 10.30
C LYS A 195 1.18 0.99 9.11
N LEU A 196 1.03 1.81 8.08
CA LEU A 196 1.74 1.75 6.81
C LEU A 196 2.23 3.15 6.40
N TRP A 197 3.23 3.16 5.52
CA TRP A 197 3.73 4.37 4.88
C TRP A 197 3.82 4.20 3.37
N ALA A 198 3.44 5.25 2.64
CA ALA A 198 3.78 5.45 1.24
C ALA A 198 4.92 6.48 1.20
N ILE A 199 6.09 6.09 0.72
CA ILE A 199 7.29 6.92 0.67
C ILE A 199 7.43 7.43 -0.76
N PHE A 200 7.43 8.74 -0.93
CA PHE A 200 7.56 9.37 -2.23
C PHE A 200 9.02 9.41 -2.67
N GLU A 201 9.23 9.21 -3.96
CA GLU A 201 10.49 9.48 -4.61
C GLU A 201 10.73 10.98 -4.62
N ARG A 202 11.79 11.40 -3.94
CA ARG A 202 12.30 12.77 -4.02
C ARG A 202 13.42 12.83 -5.05
N PRO A 203 13.56 13.95 -5.79
CA PRO A 203 14.71 14.18 -6.65
C PRO A 203 15.97 14.05 -5.82
N SER A 204 16.78 13.02 -6.10
CA SER A 204 18.05 12.78 -5.44
C SER A 204 19.04 12.26 -6.47
N ALA A 205 20.33 12.54 -6.25
CA ALA A 205 21.37 12.11 -7.18
C ALA A 205 21.48 10.58 -7.17
N GLU A 206 21.22 9.96 -8.32
CA GLU A 206 21.63 8.62 -8.75
C GLU A 206 21.27 7.41 -7.83
N SER A 207 20.38 7.57 -6.85
CA SER A 207 19.94 6.44 -6.02
C SER A 207 18.74 5.73 -6.64
N ASN A 208 18.83 4.40 -6.72
CA ASN A 208 17.71 3.54 -7.10
C ASN A 208 16.67 3.37 -5.98
N SER A 209 16.89 3.92 -4.78
CA SER A 209 15.96 3.86 -3.65
C SER A 209 15.92 5.18 -2.88
N SER A 210 14.99 5.33 -1.93
CA SER A 210 14.80 6.57 -1.18
C SER A 210 16.00 6.89 -0.28
N PRO A 211 16.53 8.13 -0.30
CA PRO A 211 17.60 8.57 0.62
C PRO A 211 17.12 8.64 2.09
N LEU A 212 15.81 8.53 2.33
CA LEU A 212 15.20 8.51 3.66
C LEU A 212 15.37 7.16 4.37
N LEU A 213 15.84 6.14 3.66
CA LEU A 213 16.04 4.79 4.19
C LEU A 213 17.52 4.59 4.55
N SER A 214 17.75 4.11 5.76
CA SER A 214 19.08 3.68 6.23
C SER A 214 19.00 2.34 6.94
N ALA A 215 20.15 1.75 7.28
CA ALA A 215 20.24 0.45 7.98
C ALA A 215 19.43 -0.68 7.31
N VAL A 216 19.38 -0.68 5.97
CA VAL A 216 18.62 -1.66 5.18
C VAL A 216 19.19 -3.06 5.40
N THR A 217 18.34 -3.98 5.83
CA THR A 217 18.68 -5.40 6.05
C THR A 217 17.65 -6.26 5.33
N ALA A 218 18.08 -7.12 4.41
CA ALA A 218 17.22 -8.11 3.77
C ALA A 218 17.09 -9.36 4.65
N ILE A 219 15.92 -9.98 4.62
CA ILE A 219 15.56 -11.16 5.41
C ILE A 219 14.87 -12.14 4.46
N ASP A 220 15.38 -13.37 4.43
CA ASP A 220 14.75 -14.45 3.69
C ASP A 220 13.46 -14.88 4.36
N LEU A 221 12.43 -15.09 3.56
CA LEU A 221 11.16 -15.63 4.01
C LEU A 221 11.18 -17.14 3.82
N ALA A 222 10.77 -17.85 4.86
CA ALA A 222 10.53 -19.29 4.84
C ALA A 222 9.07 -19.55 5.24
N PRO A 223 8.47 -20.69 4.87
CA PRO A 223 7.11 -21.04 5.28
C PRO A 223 6.89 -20.97 6.80
N GLU A 224 7.95 -21.18 7.58
CA GLU A 224 7.96 -21.17 9.04
C GLU A 224 8.26 -19.79 9.65
N THR A 225 8.50 -18.75 8.84
CA THR A 225 8.69 -17.37 9.34
C THR A 225 7.46 -16.98 10.19
N PRO A 226 7.63 -16.61 11.48
CA PRO A 226 6.51 -16.43 12.40
C PRO A 226 5.42 -15.47 11.90
N GLU A 227 5.82 -14.35 11.31
CA GLU A 227 4.89 -13.35 10.75
C GLU A 227 4.16 -13.85 9.50
N LEU A 228 4.78 -14.76 8.74
CA LEU A 228 4.16 -15.40 7.59
C LEU A 228 3.11 -16.41 8.02
N VAL A 229 3.43 -17.23 9.02
CA VAL A 229 2.46 -18.15 9.67
C VAL A 229 1.28 -17.36 10.24
N ALA A 230 1.55 -16.25 10.95
CA ALA A 230 0.51 -15.41 11.51
C ALA A 230 -0.37 -14.75 10.44
N ALA A 231 0.22 -14.26 9.34
CA ALA A 231 -0.53 -13.70 8.22
C ALA A 231 -1.42 -14.75 7.54
N PHE A 232 -0.90 -15.96 7.31
CA PHE A 232 -1.67 -17.07 6.72
C PHE A 232 -2.83 -17.47 7.61
N ALA A 233 -2.61 -17.61 8.92
CA ALA A 233 -3.67 -17.90 9.87
C ALA A 233 -4.75 -16.80 9.90
N THR A 234 -4.34 -15.53 9.92
CA THR A 234 -5.26 -14.37 9.92
C THR A 234 -6.12 -14.31 8.66
N LEU A 235 -5.55 -14.67 7.51
CA LEU A 235 -6.21 -14.59 6.20
C LEU A 235 -6.85 -15.92 5.74
N GLY A 236 -6.73 -16.98 6.54
CA GLY A 236 -7.25 -18.32 6.22
C GLY A 236 -6.55 -18.98 5.02
N LEU A 237 -5.25 -18.73 4.84
CA LEU A 237 -4.48 -19.20 3.67
C LEU A 237 -3.74 -20.50 3.94
N THR A 238 -3.50 -21.26 2.87
CA THR A 238 -2.69 -22.48 2.87
C THR A 238 -1.61 -22.44 1.80
N TRP A 239 -0.54 -23.22 2.02
CA TRP A 239 0.46 -23.45 0.99
C TRP A 239 0.01 -24.51 0.00
N THR A 240 0.42 -24.34 -1.26
CA THR A 240 0.38 -25.36 -2.31
C THR A 240 1.74 -25.47 -2.99
N ASN A 241 2.00 -26.60 -3.63
CA ASN A 241 3.11 -26.71 -4.58
C ASN A 241 2.81 -25.83 -5.80
#